data_AF-A0A1I4ZGE1-F1
#
_entry.id   AF-A0A1I4ZGE1-F1
#
_cell.length_a   1.000
_cell.length_b   1.000
_cell.length_c   1.000
_cell.angle_alpha   90.00
_cell.angle_beta   90.00
_cell.angle_gamma   90.00
#
_symmetry.space_group_name_H-M   'P 1'
#
loop_
_entity.id
_entity.type
_entity.pdbx_description
1 polymer ?
#
loop_
_entity_poly.entity_id
_entity_poly.type
_entity_poly.pdbx_seq_one_letter_code
_entity_poly.pdbx_strand_id
1 'polypeptide(L)'
;MLTPLADLEDLQTNGQAWLNPGQAMRQVARMIVEQLGMVGYFLTVAHACDLIRNQGVRIQARGSGVGRVLNYVLHTSPVEPISNGLIWERFLSPERVNLPDIDIDVESGKRHDIYRMLFKEFGSERVTLLSMTNAHRGRGAVRDAGLALGMDDADVKEIAGQMWRFNARQFRQALKQNPELAGLATAVQEDQQRDMLVHMTERLDRTSSIHASARSATVLSGDIVAQNPVAALRR
;
A
#
# COMPACT_ATOMS: atom_id res chain seq x y z
N MET A 1 -25.20 27.27 22.22
CA MET A 1 -23.96 28.06 22.17
C MET A 1 -22.84 27.12 22.61
N LEU A 2 -21.80 26.92 21.80
CA LEU A 2 -20.77 25.87 21.99
C LEU A 2 -19.67 26.36 22.93
N THR A 3 -19.14 25.49 23.80
CA THR A 3 -18.03 25.79 24.71
C THR A 3 -16.69 25.52 24.01
N PRO A 4 -15.73 26.46 24.03
CA PRO A 4 -14.36 26.25 23.55
C PRO A 4 -13.62 25.09 24.24
N LEU A 5 -12.75 24.41 23.49
CA LEU A 5 -11.97 23.24 23.96
C LEU A 5 -11.00 23.59 25.12
N ALA A 6 -10.68 24.88 25.31
CA ALA A 6 -9.83 25.38 26.39
C ALA A 6 -10.51 25.32 27.78
N ASP A 7 -11.82 25.08 27.82
CA ASP A 7 -12.62 25.10 29.05
C ASP A 7 -12.89 23.69 29.62
N LEU A 8 -12.12 22.67 29.18
CA LEU A 8 -12.23 21.29 29.68
C LEU A 8 -11.20 21.06 30.80
N GLU A 9 -11.65 21.15 32.05
CA GLU A 9 -10.77 21.23 33.24
C GLU A 9 -10.28 19.87 33.81
N ASP A 10 -10.90 18.73 33.45
CA ASP A 10 -10.61 17.44 34.09
C ASP A 10 -10.08 16.37 33.12
N LEU A 11 -8.76 16.33 32.92
CA LEU A 11 -8.07 15.21 32.29
C LEU A 11 -7.43 14.32 33.37
N GLN A 12 -8.12 13.24 33.75
CA GLN A 12 -7.62 12.34 34.80
C GLN A 12 -6.39 11.53 34.35
N THR A 13 -5.33 11.69 35.14
CA THR A 13 -4.13 10.87 35.21
C THR A 13 -4.44 9.62 36.02
N ASN A 14 -4.38 8.41 35.42
CA ASN A 14 -3.87 7.17 36.05
C ASN A 14 -4.11 5.91 35.17
N GLY A 15 -3.01 5.34 34.67
CA GLY A 15 -2.81 3.88 34.57
C GLY A 15 -3.62 3.10 33.54
N GLN A 16 -4.92 2.87 33.75
CA GLN A 16 -5.77 1.98 32.93
C GLN A 16 -7.27 2.41 32.95
N ALA A 17 -7.57 3.71 33.06
CA ALA A 17 -8.93 4.29 33.11
C ALA A 17 -9.34 5.12 31.86
N TRP A 18 -8.63 4.96 30.73
CA TRP A 18 -8.45 5.99 29.67
C TRP A 18 -9.49 6.04 28.53
N LEU A 19 -10.75 5.71 28.79
CA LEU A 19 -11.86 6.10 27.92
C LEU A 19 -13.06 6.50 28.80
N ASN A 20 -13.17 7.77 29.18
CA ASN A 20 -14.50 8.39 29.33
C ASN A 20 -14.70 9.44 28.23
N PRO A 21 -14.99 9.00 27.00
CA PRO A 21 -14.80 9.82 25.82
C PRO A 21 -16.07 10.55 25.39
N GLY A 22 -17.13 10.43 26.19
CA GLY A 22 -18.49 10.50 25.69
C GLY A 22 -18.77 11.80 24.93
N GLN A 23 -18.52 12.96 25.51
CA GLN A 23 -18.92 14.23 24.89
C GLN A 23 -17.99 14.70 23.78
N ALA A 24 -16.67 14.71 24.00
CA ALA A 24 -15.70 15.16 23.01
C ALA A 24 -15.70 14.23 21.77
N MET A 25 -15.77 12.91 21.97
CA MET A 25 -15.86 11.97 20.84
C MET A 25 -17.21 12.05 20.12
N ARG A 26 -18.33 12.26 20.83
CA ARG A 26 -19.65 12.47 20.18
C ARG A 26 -19.69 13.76 19.38
N GLN A 27 -19.01 14.82 19.82
CA GLN A 27 -18.90 16.07 19.05
C GLN A 27 -18.04 15.90 17.81
N VAL A 28 -16.87 15.26 17.92
CA VAL A 28 -16.01 14.95 16.77
C VAL A 28 -16.75 14.06 15.77
N ALA A 29 -17.40 12.99 16.24
CA ALA A 29 -18.23 12.13 15.40
C ALA A 29 -19.37 12.90 14.70
N ARG A 30 -20.06 13.79 15.42
CA ARG A 30 -21.10 14.66 14.84
C ARG A 30 -20.53 15.61 13.78
N MET A 31 -19.37 16.22 14.00
CA MET A 31 -18.70 17.08 13.01
C MET A 31 -18.34 16.32 11.72
N ILE A 32 -17.87 15.07 11.83
CA ILE A 32 -17.58 14.22 10.67
C ILE A 32 -18.84 13.83 9.92
N VAL A 33 -19.92 13.55 10.64
CA VAL A 33 -21.24 13.26 10.06
C VAL A 33 -21.80 14.49 9.33
N GLU A 34 -21.68 15.68 9.91
CA GLU A 34 -22.29 16.91 9.40
C GLU A 34 -21.47 17.62 8.31
N GLN A 35 -20.14 17.57 8.36
CA GLN A 35 -19.28 18.31 7.42
C GLN A 35 -18.80 17.50 6.22
N LEU A 36 -18.61 16.18 6.37
CA LEU A 36 -18.00 15.38 5.31
C LEU A 36 -19.00 14.58 4.47
N GLY A 37 -20.19 14.28 4.99
CA GLY A 37 -21.15 13.41 4.29
C GLY A 37 -20.65 11.98 4.04
N MET A 38 -19.57 11.54 4.71
CA MET A 38 -18.86 10.28 4.44
C MET A 38 -19.07 9.21 5.54
N VAL A 39 -20.20 9.28 6.25
CA VAL A 39 -20.51 8.39 7.38
C VAL A 39 -20.40 6.91 7.02
N GLY A 40 -20.97 6.52 5.88
CA GLY A 40 -20.96 5.13 5.42
C GLY A 40 -19.54 4.58 5.23
N TYR A 41 -18.62 5.41 4.73
CA TYR A 41 -17.21 5.04 4.56
C TYR A 41 -16.54 4.75 5.90
N PHE A 42 -16.62 5.68 6.86
CA PHE A 42 -15.97 5.53 8.15
C PHE A 42 -16.52 4.37 8.98
N LEU A 43 -17.85 4.16 8.97
CA LEU A 43 -18.47 3.03 9.66
C LEU A 43 -18.08 1.70 9.03
N THR A 44 -17.97 1.64 7.70
CA THR A 44 -17.53 0.42 7.00
C THR A 44 -16.08 0.07 7.36
N VAL A 45 -15.18 1.06 7.39
CA VAL A 45 -13.78 0.86 7.77
C VAL A 45 -13.68 0.43 9.24
N ALA A 46 -14.43 1.07 10.14
CA ALA A 46 -14.47 0.71 11.56
C ALA A 46 -14.95 -0.73 11.77
N HIS A 47 -16.06 -1.12 11.11
CA HIS A 47 -16.60 -2.48 11.16
C HIS A 47 -15.61 -3.52 10.64
N ALA A 48 -14.95 -3.25 9.52
CA ALA A 48 -13.89 -4.13 9.00
C ALA A 48 -12.74 -4.28 10.00
N CYS A 49 -12.32 -3.20 10.66
CA CYS A 49 -11.28 -3.26 11.69
C CYS A 49 -11.71 -4.08 12.92
N ASP A 50 -12.95 -3.94 13.36
CA ASP A 50 -13.49 -4.73 14.47
C ASP A 50 -13.52 -6.22 14.14
N LEU A 51 -13.98 -6.59 12.95
CA LEU A 51 -13.99 -8.00 12.51
C LEU A 51 -12.59 -8.61 12.50
N ILE A 52 -11.59 -7.88 12.01
CA ILE A 52 -10.20 -8.34 11.96
C ILE A 52 -9.62 -8.48 13.37
N ARG A 53 -9.87 -7.51 14.26
CA ARG A 53 -9.45 -7.59 15.68
C ARG A 53 -10.10 -8.76 16.41
N ASN A 54 -11.38 -9.01 16.17
CA ASN A 54 -12.12 -10.11 16.81
C ASN A 54 -11.57 -11.50 16.42
N GLN A 55 -10.82 -11.60 15.32
CA GLN A 55 -10.06 -12.81 14.97
C GLN A 55 -8.67 -12.90 15.63
N GLY A 56 -8.34 -11.97 16.51
CA GLY A 56 -7.03 -11.88 17.16
C GLY A 56 -5.91 -11.38 16.23
N VAL A 57 -6.25 -10.74 15.11
CA VAL A 57 -5.27 -10.19 14.18
C VAL A 57 -4.98 -8.73 14.55
N ARG A 58 -3.69 -8.36 14.62
CA ARG A 58 -3.28 -6.99 14.86
C ARG A 58 -3.50 -6.11 13.64
N ILE A 59 -3.89 -4.87 13.91
CA ILE A 59 -4.17 -3.85 12.91
C ILE A 59 -3.38 -2.60 13.23
N GLN A 60 -2.85 -1.95 12.20
CA GLN A 60 -2.17 -0.67 12.33
C GLN A 60 -2.63 0.28 11.23
N ALA A 61 -3.23 1.42 11.60
CA ALA A 61 -3.43 2.50 10.65
C ALA A 61 -2.07 3.10 10.23
N ARG A 62 -1.95 3.51 8.96
CA ARG A 62 -0.78 4.20 8.40
C ARG A 62 -1.12 5.57 7.80
N GLY A 63 -0.06 6.29 7.44
CA GLY A 63 -0.14 7.56 6.75
C GLY A 63 -0.71 8.67 7.63
N SER A 64 -1.40 9.62 6.99
CA SER A 64 -2.04 10.72 7.72
C SER A 64 -3.19 10.25 8.64
N GLY A 65 -3.52 8.95 8.63
CA GLY A 65 -4.53 8.31 9.49
C GLY A 65 -4.16 8.22 10.96
N VAL A 66 -2.88 8.16 11.30
CA VAL A 66 -2.44 7.85 12.67
C VAL A 66 -2.69 9.00 13.65
N GLY A 67 -2.64 10.25 13.17
CA GLY A 67 -2.84 11.45 14.00
C GLY A 67 -4.28 11.95 14.13
N ARG A 68 -5.26 11.14 13.73
CA ARG A 68 -6.66 11.58 13.64
C ARG A 68 -7.44 11.14 14.87
N VAL A 69 -8.10 12.08 15.56
CA VAL A 69 -9.02 11.78 16.67
C VAL A 69 -10.08 10.78 16.23
N LEU A 70 -10.58 10.92 15.00
CA LEU A 70 -11.55 10.00 14.41
C LEU A 70 -11.09 8.54 14.37
N ASN A 71 -9.83 8.30 13.98
CA ASN A 71 -9.31 6.94 13.89
C ASN A 71 -9.07 6.34 15.27
N TYR A 72 -8.77 7.18 16.26
CA TYR A 72 -8.76 6.79 17.66
C TYR A 72 -10.17 6.45 18.16
N VAL A 73 -11.17 7.30 17.89
CA VAL A 73 -12.59 7.09 18.27
C VAL A 73 -13.20 5.84 17.61
N LEU A 74 -12.89 5.58 16.34
CA LEU A 74 -13.36 4.40 15.61
C LEU A 74 -12.49 3.16 15.87
N HIS A 75 -11.52 3.29 16.79
CA HIS A 75 -10.59 2.25 17.18
C HIS A 75 -9.76 1.71 16.00
N THR A 76 -9.68 2.41 14.86
CA THR A 76 -8.86 2.00 13.71
C THR A 76 -7.37 2.27 13.95
N SER A 77 -7.05 3.18 14.87
CA SER A 77 -5.70 3.45 15.38
C SER A 77 -5.70 3.38 16.92
N PRO A 78 -4.72 2.72 17.55
CA PRO A 78 -4.58 2.73 19.01
C PRO A 78 -3.92 4.02 19.55
N VAL A 79 -3.42 4.90 18.66
CA VAL A 79 -2.66 6.09 19.05
C VAL A 79 -3.62 7.24 19.39
N GLU A 80 -3.54 7.73 20.61
CA GLU A 80 -4.29 8.91 21.05
C GLU A 80 -3.59 10.18 20.55
N PRO A 81 -4.22 10.99 19.68
CA PRO A 81 -3.51 12.06 18.97
C PRO A 81 -3.27 13.32 19.82
N ILE A 82 -4.10 13.63 20.81
CA ILE A 82 -4.03 14.91 21.55
C ILE A 82 -2.80 14.91 22.48
N SER A 83 -2.67 13.89 23.31
CA SER A 83 -1.52 13.67 24.21
C SER A 83 -0.20 13.50 23.45
N ASN A 84 -0.27 13.03 22.19
CA ASN A 84 0.90 12.87 21.33
C ASN A 84 1.17 14.11 20.45
N GLY A 85 0.44 15.22 20.64
CA GLY A 85 0.65 16.47 19.90
C GLY A 85 0.46 16.33 18.39
N LEU A 86 -0.36 15.37 17.95
CA LEU A 86 -0.61 15.10 16.54
C LEU A 86 -1.67 16.07 16.00
N ILE A 87 -1.36 16.67 14.84
CA ILE A 87 -2.20 17.69 14.21
C ILE A 87 -3.49 17.07 13.66
N TRP A 88 -4.63 17.59 14.12
CA TRP A 88 -5.98 17.13 13.78
C TRP A 88 -6.43 17.57 12.37
N GLU A 89 -6.11 18.79 11.94
CA GLU A 89 -6.71 19.43 10.76
C GLU A 89 -6.23 18.87 9.42
N ARG A 90 -5.17 18.04 9.40
CA ARG A 90 -4.52 17.59 8.16
C ARG A 90 -5.45 16.77 7.24
N PHE A 91 -6.60 16.33 7.74
CA PHE A 91 -7.54 15.49 7.00
C PHE A 91 -8.93 16.09 6.77
N LEU A 92 -9.29 17.13 7.52
CA LEU A 92 -10.60 17.79 7.47
C LEU A 92 -10.48 19.23 6.97
N SER A 93 -9.43 19.54 6.21
CA SER A 93 -9.34 20.84 5.55
C SER A 93 -10.55 20.98 4.62
N PRO A 94 -11.42 22.00 4.81
CA PRO A 94 -12.58 22.25 3.95
C PRO A 94 -12.17 22.45 2.48
N GLU A 95 -10.90 22.79 2.23
CA GLU A 95 -10.32 22.99 0.91
C GLU A 95 -9.94 21.68 0.21
N ARG A 96 -9.96 20.53 0.91
CA ARG A 96 -9.67 19.21 0.34
C ARG A 96 -10.95 18.39 0.20
N VAL A 97 -11.49 18.37 -1.01
CA VAL A 97 -12.69 17.59 -1.41
C VAL A 97 -12.36 16.10 -1.68
N ASN A 98 -11.12 15.67 -1.48
CA ASN A 98 -10.69 14.30 -1.81
C ASN A 98 -11.10 13.30 -0.73
N LEU A 99 -11.40 12.08 -1.18
CA LEU A 99 -11.80 11.00 -0.29
C LEU A 99 -10.70 10.75 0.77
N PRO A 100 -11.10 10.61 2.04
CA PRO A 100 -10.20 10.34 3.14
C PRO A 100 -9.47 9.00 2.99
N ASP A 101 -8.17 9.00 2.68
CA ASP A 101 -7.37 7.77 2.62
C ASP A 101 -7.02 7.24 4.03
N ILE A 102 -7.47 6.03 4.35
CA ILE A 102 -7.20 5.31 5.60
C ILE A 102 -6.51 3.99 5.27
N ASP A 103 -5.19 4.01 5.26
CA ASP A 103 -4.39 2.81 5.07
C ASP A 103 -4.43 1.93 6.32
N ILE A 104 -5.02 0.75 6.20
CA ILE A 104 -5.08 -0.25 7.28
C ILE A 104 -4.14 -1.42 6.95
N ASP A 105 -3.09 -1.57 7.74
CA ASP A 105 -2.20 -2.72 7.66
C ASP A 105 -2.61 -3.84 8.61
N VAL A 106 -2.43 -5.06 8.12
CA VAL A 106 -2.71 -6.31 8.83
C VAL A 106 -1.55 -7.30 8.67
N GLU A 107 -1.50 -8.29 9.55
CA GLU A 107 -0.49 -9.35 9.51
C GLU A 107 -0.54 -10.12 8.17
N SER A 108 0.61 -10.25 7.49
CA SER A 108 0.69 -10.83 6.15
C SER A 108 0.22 -12.29 6.10
N GLY A 109 0.55 -13.08 7.13
CA GLY A 109 0.17 -14.49 7.24
C GLY A 109 -1.34 -14.72 7.42
N LYS A 110 -2.10 -13.69 7.82
CA LYS A 110 -3.54 -13.78 8.08
C LYS A 110 -4.40 -13.21 6.96
N ARG A 111 -3.79 -12.65 5.90
CA ARG A 111 -4.51 -11.98 4.81
C ARG A 111 -5.59 -12.82 4.16
N HIS A 112 -5.33 -14.10 3.89
CA HIS A 112 -6.32 -14.98 3.26
C HIS A 112 -7.54 -15.24 4.16
N ASP A 113 -7.35 -15.34 5.48
CA ASP A 113 -8.44 -15.48 6.45
C ASP A 113 -9.28 -14.21 6.49
N ILE A 114 -8.61 -13.06 6.50
CA ILE A 114 -9.24 -11.73 6.47
C ILE A 114 -10.05 -11.55 5.18
N TYR A 115 -9.48 -11.88 4.01
CA TYR A 115 -10.21 -11.80 2.75
C TYR A 115 -11.49 -12.63 2.81
N ARG A 116 -11.39 -13.92 3.17
CA ARG A 116 -12.57 -14.80 3.28
C ARG A 116 -13.63 -14.24 4.21
N MET A 117 -13.22 -13.67 5.35
CA MET A 117 -14.14 -13.04 6.29
C MET A 117 -14.82 -11.81 5.68
N LEU A 118 -14.05 -10.91 5.06
CA LEU A 118 -14.62 -9.69 4.46
C LEU A 118 -15.57 -10.03 3.31
N PHE A 119 -15.22 -11.01 2.47
CA PHE A 119 -16.10 -11.52 1.42
C PHE A 119 -17.39 -12.12 2.00
N LYS A 120 -17.32 -12.83 3.13
CA LYS A 120 -18.50 -13.39 3.80
C LYS A 120 -19.40 -12.30 4.39
N GLU A 121 -18.82 -11.29 5.02
CA GLU A 121 -19.56 -10.21 5.67
C GLU A 121 -20.19 -9.24 4.66
N PHE A 122 -19.37 -8.74 3.73
CA PHE A 122 -19.78 -7.68 2.81
C PHE A 122 -20.28 -8.22 1.47
N GLY A 123 -20.06 -9.50 1.14
CA GLY A 123 -20.52 -10.12 -0.10
C GLY A 123 -19.61 -9.84 -1.30
N SER A 124 -19.55 -10.78 -2.25
CA SER A 124 -18.64 -10.74 -3.41
C SER A 124 -18.87 -9.58 -4.37
N GLU A 125 -20.07 -8.99 -4.39
CA GLU A 125 -20.39 -7.84 -5.24
C GLU A 125 -19.74 -6.53 -4.74
N ARG A 126 -19.43 -6.48 -3.44
CA ARG A 126 -18.93 -5.27 -2.75
C ARG A 126 -17.47 -5.37 -2.31
N VAL A 127 -16.85 -6.54 -2.44
CA VAL A 127 -15.46 -6.79 -2.06
C VAL A 127 -14.67 -7.21 -3.28
N THR A 128 -13.53 -6.56 -3.52
CA THR A 128 -12.56 -7.04 -4.51
C THR A 128 -11.14 -6.95 -4.00
N LEU A 129 -10.25 -7.67 -4.67
CA LEU A 129 -8.83 -7.67 -4.44
C LEU A 129 -8.14 -6.93 -5.57
N LEU A 130 -7.45 -5.84 -5.25
CA LEU A 130 -6.58 -5.14 -6.18
C LEU A 130 -5.24 -5.85 -6.25
N SER A 131 -4.83 -6.26 -7.44
CA SER A 131 -3.49 -6.77 -7.68
C SER A 131 -2.56 -5.63 -8.10
N MET A 132 -1.32 -5.69 -7.63
CA MET A 132 -0.26 -4.80 -8.12
C MET A 132 0.56 -5.56 -9.17
N THR A 133 0.70 -5.02 -10.37
CA THR A 133 1.67 -5.55 -11.33
C THR A 133 3.04 -4.99 -11.00
N ASN A 134 4.01 -5.87 -10.80
CA ASN A 134 5.41 -5.44 -10.76
C ASN A 134 5.87 -5.23 -12.20
N ALA A 135 6.65 -4.20 -12.46
CA ALA A 135 7.32 -4.06 -13.74
C ALA A 135 8.71 -4.72 -13.66
N HIS A 136 9.21 -5.27 -14.76
CA HIS A 136 10.61 -5.68 -14.83
C HIS A 136 11.49 -4.44 -14.59
N ARG A 137 12.35 -4.53 -13.58
CA ARG A 137 13.41 -3.56 -13.29
C ARG A 137 14.75 -4.19 -13.64
N GLY A 138 15.81 -3.39 -13.78
CA GLY A 138 17.09 -3.83 -14.34
C GLY A 138 17.59 -5.19 -13.88
N ARG A 139 17.64 -5.46 -12.58
CA ARG A 139 18.06 -6.79 -12.07
C ARG A 139 17.13 -7.93 -12.47
N GLY A 140 15.82 -7.70 -12.42
CA GLY A 140 14.82 -8.70 -12.82
C GLY A 140 14.84 -8.94 -14.33
N ALA A 141 14.93 -7.87 -15.12
CA ALA A 141 15.03 -7.95 -16.57
C ALA A 141 16.25 -8.78 -17.03
N VAL A 142 17.43 -8.58 -16.40
CA VAL A 142 18.62 -9.39 -16.69
C VAL A 142 18.40 -10.86 -16.32
N ARG A 143 17.80 -11.14 -15.16
CA ARG A 143 17.55 -12.53 -14.71
C ARG A 143 16.60 -13.27 -15.64
N ASP A 144 15.50 -12.62 -16.01
CA ASP A 144 14.49 -13.24 -16.87
C ASP A 144 15.00 -13.41 -18.31
N ALA A 145 15.77 -12.45 -18.83
CA ALA A 145 16.44 -12.58 -20.13
C ALA A 145 17.52 -13.67 -20.11
N GLY A 146 18.34 -13.74 -19.06
CA GLY A 146 19.39 -14.75 -18.91
C GLY A 146 18.83 -16.17 -18.83
N LEU A 147 17.74 -16.35 -18.08
CA LEU A 147 17.01 -17.62 -18.01
C LEU A 147 16.47 -18.03 -19.38
N ALA A 148 15.86 -17.09 -20.13
CA ALA A 148 15.33 -17.35 -21.47
C ALA A 148 16.43 -17.73 -22.47
N LEU A 149 17.65 -17.21 -22.28
CA LEU A 149 18.82 -17.50 -23.10
C LEU A 149 19.59 -18.75 -22.67
N GLY A 150 19.19 -19.40 -21.58
CA GLY A 150 19.88 -20.58 -21.05
C GLY A 150 21.29 -20.29 -20.55
N MET A 151 21.54 -19.06 -20.05
CA MET A 151 22.82 -18.68 -19.47
C MET A 151 23.02 -19.28 -18.09
N ASP A 152 24.28 -19.43 -17.67
CA ASP A 152 24.61 -19.89 -16.31
C ASP A 152 24.17 -18.87 -15.24
N ASP A 153 23.64 -19.37 -14.12
CA ASP A 153 23.13 -18.55 -13.03
C ASP A 153 24.21 -17.64 -12.41
N ALA A 154 25.48 -18.06 -12.41
CA ALA A 154 26.59 -17.25 -11.89
C ALA A 154 26.84 -16.02 -12.78
N ASP A 155 26.90 -16.23 -14.10
CA ASP A 155 27.06 -15.16 -15.09
C ASP A 155 25.90 -14.17 -15.02
N VAL A 156 24.65 -14.68 -14.96
CA VAL A 156 23.46 -13.84 -14.86
C VAL A 156 23.46 -13.04 -13.55
N LYS A 157 23.87 -13.64 -12.44
CA LYS A 157 23.94 -12.98 -11.13
C LYS A 157 25.01 -11.87 -11.12
N GLU A 158 26.16 -12.09 -11.75
CA GLU A 158 27.22 -11.10 -11.88
C GLU A 158 26.73 -9.88 -12.67
N ILE A 159 26.16 -10.10 -13.85
CA ILE A 159 25.65 -9.03 -14.72
C ILE A 159 24.49 -8.28 -14.05
N ALA A 160 23.55 -9.00 -13.44
CA ALA A 160 22.46 -8.37 -12.67
C ALA A 160 23.01 -7.55 -11.48
N GLY A 161 24.14 -7.96 -10.91
CA GLY A 161 24.86 -7.23 -9.88
C GLY A 161 25.17 -5.79 -10.28
N GLN A 162 25.55 -5.55 -11.54
CA GLN A 162 25.96 -4.25 -12.08
C GLN A 162 24.80 -3.27 -12.33
N MET A 163 23.56 -3.77 -12.39
CA MET A 163 22.36 -2.99 -12.76
C MET A 163 21.92 -1.93 -11.73
N TRP A 164 22.62 -1.75 -10.61
CA TRP A 164 22.24 -0.72 -9.61
C TRP A 164 22.59 0.70 -10.03
N ARG A 165 23.46 0.86 -11.04
CA ARG A 165 24.02 2.16 -11.45
C ARG A 165 23.23 2.85 -12.57
N PHE A 166 22.29 2.16 -13.22
CA PHE A 166 21.57 2.68 -14.39
C PHE A 166 20.24 1.96 -14.62
N ASN A 167 19.36 2.58 -15.42
CA ASN A 167 18.10 1.97 -15.84
C ASN A 167 18.34 0.96 -16.97
N ALA A 168 17.54 -0.10 -17.02
CA ALA A 168 17.73 -1.18 -17.99
C ALA A 168 17.63 -0.70 -19.44
N ARG A 169 16.78 0.30 -19.76
CA ARG A 169 16.71 0.92 -21.09
C ARG A 169 18.01 1.62 -21.53
N GLN A 170 18.89 1.95 -20.61
CA GLN A 170 20.16 2.65 -20.89
C GLN A 170 21.36 1.70 -20.85
N PHE A 171 21.16 0.38 -20.95
CA PHE A 171 22.23 -0.59 -20.75
C PHE A 171 23.41 -0.34 -21.70
N ARG A 172 23.17 -0.25 -23.01
CA ARG A 172 24.24 0.02 -24.00
C ARG A 172 24.88 1.38 -23.81
N GLN A 173 24.12 2.37 -23.35
CA GLN A 173 24.68 3.68 -23.02
C GLN A 173 25.63 3.57 -21.81
N ALA A 174 25.23 2.85 -20.77
CA ALA A 174 26.04 2.63 -19.57
C ALA A 174 27.34 1.87 -19.90
N LEU A 175 27.30 0.84 -20.76
CA LEU A 175 28.50 0.13 -21.23
C LEU A 175 29.52 1.05 -21.91
N LYS A 176 29.06 2.12 -22.57
CA LYS A 176 29.94 3.09 -23.25
C LYS A 176 30.48 4.18 -22.32
N GLN A 177 29.70 4.59 -21.33
CA GLN A 177 30.00 5.75 -20.49
C GLN A 177 30.76 5.40 -19.21
N ASN A 178 30.62 4.17 -18.72
CA ASN A 178 31.11 3.77 -17.41
C ASN A 178 32.35 2.86 -17.54
N PRO A 179 33.56 3.33 -17.20
CA PRO A 179 34.79 2.55 -17.30
C PRO A 179 34.78 1.26 -16.48
N GLU A 180 34.06 1.23 -15.36
CA GLU A 180 33.92 0.04 -14.53
C GLU A 180 33.20 -1.13 -15.24
N LEU A 181 32.45 -0.84 -16.31
CA LEU A 181 31.76 -1.85 -17.11
C LEU A 181 32.57 -2.29 -18.33
N ALA A 182 33.82 -1.83 -18.48
CA ALA A 182 34.65 -2.12 -19.66
C ALA A 182 34.79 -3.63 -19.92
N GLY A 183 34.99 -4.44 -18.88
CA GLY A 183 35.05 -5.91 -19.02
C GLY A 183 33.75 -6.50 -19.58
N LEU A 184 32.60 -6.03 -19.10
CA LEU A 184 31.29 -6.43 -19.62
C LEU A 184 31.06 -5.90 -21.04
N ALA A 185 31.53 -4.70 -21.35
CA ALA A 185 31.42 -4.11 -22.69
C ALA A 185 32.18 -4.94 -23.73
N THR A 186 33.41 -5.37 -23.42
CA THR A 186 34.19 -6.29 -24.26
C THR A 186 33.48 -7.63 -24.39
N ALA A 187 33.03 -8.22 -23.28
CA ALA A 187 32.33 -9.51 -23.31
C ALA A 187 31.05 -9.46 -24.16
N VAL A 188 30.32 -8.35 -24.15
CA VAL A 188 29.11 -8.12 -24.98
C VAL A 188 29.47 -7.98 -26.47
N GLN A 189 30.65 -7.46 -26.80
CA GLN A 189 31.09 -7.35 -28.20
C GLN A 189 31.55 -8.69 -28.78
N GLU A 190 32.15 -9.55 -27.95
CA GLU A 190 32.70 -10.84 -28.37
C GLU A 190 31.67 -11.97 -28.34
N ASP A 191 30.67 -11.89 -27.46
CA ASP A 191 29.69 -12.94 -27.21
C ASP A 191 28.28 -12.51 -27.62
N GLN A 192 27.75 -13.16 -28.67
CA GLN A 192 26.42 -12.92 -29.19
C GLN A 192 25.32 -13.20 -28.15
N GLN A 193 25.51 -14.18 -27.25
CA GLN A 193 24.55 -14.49 -26.19
C GLN A 193 24.44 -13.32 -25.21
N ARG A 194 25.56 -12.66 -24.88
CA ARG A 194 25.60 -11.49 -24.01
C ARG A 194 25.07 -10.22 -24.70
N ASP A 195 25.30 -10.01 -25.99
CA ASP A 195 24.63 -8.92 -26.72
C ASP A 195 23.11 -9.13 -26.76
N MET A 196 22.66 -10.38 -26.98
CA MET A 196 21.23 -10.70 -26.94
C MET A 196 20.64 -10.48 -25.55
N LEU A 197 21.37 -10.81 -24.47
CA LEU A 197 20.96 -10.52 -23.09
C LEU A 197 20.73 -9.03 -22.88
N VAL A 198 21.68 -8.19 -23.31
CA VAL A 198 21.57 -6.72 -23.22
C VAL A 198 20.37 -6.22 -24.02
N HIS A 199 20.18 -6.71 -25.24
CA HIS A 199 19.06 -6.34 -26.10
C HIS A 199 17.70 -6.69 -25.46
N MET A 200 17.55 -7.92 -24.96
CA MET A 200 16.33 -8.35 -24.28
C MET A 200 16.10 -7.56 -23.00
N THR A 201 17.15 -7.30 -22.22
CA THR A 201 17.07 -6.52 -20.98
C THR A 201 16.57 -5.10 -21.21
N GLU A 202 17.06 -4.41 -22.26
CA GLU A 202 16.60 -3.07 -22.65
C GLU A 202 15.12 -3.05 -23.05
N ARG A 203 14.66 -4.11 -23.74
CA ARG A 203 13.26 -4.24 -24.18
C ARG A 203 12.31 -4.63 -23.06
N LEU A 204 12.80 -5.38 -22.08
CA LEU A 204 12.03 -5.79 -20.90
C LEU A 204 11.84 -4.63 -19.92
N ASP A 205 12.66 -3.57 -19.96
CA ASP A 205 12.56 -2.45 -19.03
C ASP A 205 11.14 -1.88 -18.95
N ARG A 206 10.59 -1.87 -17.74
CA ARG A 206 9.24 -1.36 -17.42
C ARG A 206 8.08 -2.08 -18.10
N THR A 207 8.31 -3.22 -18.76
CA THR A 207 7.22 -4.11 -19.15
C THR A 207 6.59 -4.74 -17.90
N SER A 208 5.29 -5.00 -17.92
CA SER A 208 4.62 -5.68 -16.81
C SER A 208 5.24 -7.07 -16.64
N SER A 209 5.81 -7.35 -15.47
CA SER A 209 6.17 -8.71 -15.11
C SER A 209 4.88 -9.49 -14.91
N ILE A 210 4.85 -10.72 -15.43
CA ILE A 210 3.67 -11.60 -15.42
C ILE A 210 3.27 -11.99 -13.99
N HIS A 211 4.14 -11.72 -13.01
CA HIS A 211 3.87 -11.90 -11.60
C HIS A 211 3.02 -10.75 -11.06
N ALA A 212 1.70 -10.93 -11.13
CA ALA A 212 0.76 -10.29 -10.23
C ALA A 212 1.29 -10.42 -8.79
N SER A 213 1.61 -9.29 -8.15
CA SER A 213 2.08 -9.27 -6.77
C SER A 213 1.06 -9.95 -5.87
N ALA A 214 1.50 -10.89 -5.03
CA ALA A 214 0.69 -11.52 -3.99
C ALA A 214 0.24 -10.54 -2.88
N ARG A 215 0.57 -9.26 -2.99
CA ARG A 215 0.10 -8.20 -2.09
C ARG A 215 -1.16 -7.58 -2.68
N SER A 216 -2.29 -8.21 -2.42
CA SER A 216 -3.58 -7.64 -2.80
C SER A 216 -4.10 -6.69 -1.71
N ALA A 217 -4.59 -5.52 -2.11
CA ALA A 217 -5.37 -4.66 -1.23
C ALA A 217 -6.86 -5.01 -1.38
N THR A 218 -7.62 -4.95 -0.29
CA THR A 218 -9.08 -5.17 -0.34
C THR A 218 -9.78 -3.83 -0.50
N VAL A 219 -10.70 -3.75 -1.46
CA VAL A 219 -11.56 -2.57 -1.66
C VAL A 219 -12.99 -2.95 -1.36
N LEU A 220 -13.66 -2.10 -0.58
CA LEU A 220 -15.09 -2.14 -0.29
C LEU A 220 -15.77 -0.99 -1.02
N SER A 221 -16.72 -1.28 -1.91
CA SER A 221 -17.53 -0.25 -2.55
C SER A 221 -18.93 -0.78 -2.88
N GLY A 222 -19.89 0.14 -2.96
CA GLY A 222 -21.29 -0.18 -3.21
C GLY A 222 -21.52 -0.92 -4.54
N ASP A 223 -20.72 -0.59 -5.57
CA ASP A 223 -20.88 -1.08 -6.95
C ASP A 223 -19.51 -1.27 -7.66
N ILE A 224 -18.61 -2.08 -7.10
CA ILE A 224 -17.29 -2.35 -7.72
C ILE A 224 -17.42 -3.00 -9.09
N VAL A 225 -18.34 -3.97 -9.22
CA VAL A 225 -18.51 -4.78 -10.43
C VAL A 225 -18.98 -3.94 -11.63
N ALA A 226 -19.70 -2.85 -11.37
CA ALA A 226 -20.18 -1.95 -12.43
C ALA A 226 -19.12 -0.94 -12.90
N GLN A 227 -18.16 -0.57 -12.05
CA GLN A 227 -17.22 0.53 -12.32
C GLN A 227 -15.85 0.07 -12.81
N ASN A 228 -15.44 -1.15 -12.48
CA ASN A 228 -14.22 -1.76 -13.01
C ASN A 228 -14.49 -3.25 -13.23
N PRO A 229 -14.65 -3.72 -14.48
CA PRO A 229 -14.63 -5.15 -14.73
C PRO A 229 -13.24 -5.63 -14.31
N VAL A 230 -13.16 -6.23 -13.11
CA VAL A 230 -12.03 -7.04 -12.68
C VAL A 230 -11.69 -7.90 -13.88
N ALA A 231 -10.42 -7.91 -14.31
CA ALA A 231 -9.94 -8.85 -15.32
C ALA A 231 -10.24 -10.25 -14.79
N ALA A 232 -11.45 -10.69 -15.08
CA ALA A 232 -11.96 -11.97 -14.68
C ALA A 232 -11.08 -12.92 -15.46
N LEU A 233 -10.19 -13.60 -14.75
CA LEU A 233 -9.71 -14.90 -15.16
C LEU A 233 -10.92 -15.84 -15.19
N ARG A 234 -11.86 -15.57 -16.11
CA ARG A 234 -12.75 -16.57 -16.66
C ARG A 234 -11.82 -17.49 -17.42
N ARG A 235 -11.70 -18.71 -16.90
CA ARG A 235 -11.14 -19.85 -17.61
C ARG A 235 -11.80 -20.00 -18.97
#